data_AF-A0A918IZK6-F1
#
_entry.id   AF-A0A918IZK6-F1
#
_cell.length_a   1.000
_cell.length_b   1.000
_cell.length_c   1.000
_cell.angle_alpha   90.00
_cell.angle_beta   90.00
_cell.angle_gamma   90.00
#
_symmetry.space_group_name_H-M   'P 1'
#
loop_
_entity.id
_entity.type
_entity.pdbx_description
1 polymer ?
#
loop_
_entity_poly.entity_id
_entity_poly.type
_entity_poly.pdbx_seq_one_letter_code
_entity_poly.pdbx_strand_id
1 'polypeptide(L)' 'MACKITVDLLALAHDRGCECDLAEEVDRVLDTGSLPDPVALRRLFGPDPADLPSISVLPVALDSYDALVANACVEAFA' A
#
# COMPACT_ATOMS: atom_id res chain seq x y z
N MET A 1 16.29 -19.68 -11.06
CA MET A 1 15.03 -19.39 -10.32
C MET A 1 15.10 -18.17 -9.42
N ALA A 2 16.29 -17.73 -8.95
CA ALA A 2 16.45 -16.55 -8.10
C ALA A 2 15.78 -15.27 -8.64
N CYS A 3 15.96 -14.95 -9.94
CA CYS A 3 15.35 -13.75 -10.54
C CYS A 3 13.82 -13.74 -10.51
N LYS A 4 13.18 -14.92 -10.55
CA LYS A 4 11.72 -14.99 -10.50
C LYS A 4 11.20 -14.63 -9.11
N ILE A 5 11.83 -15.17 -8.07
CA ILE A 5 11.48 -14.87 -6.68
C ILE A 5 11.60 -13.37 -6.43
N THR A 6 12.72 -12.74 -6.80
CA THR A 6 12.89 -11.29 -6.62
C THR A 6 11.86 -10.46 -7.39
N VAL A 7 11.54 -10.82 -8.64
CA VAL A 7 10.50 -10.11 -9.40
C VAL A 7 9.13 -10.28 -8.72
N ASP A 8 8.80 -11.47 -8.24
CA ASP A 8 7.52 -11.73 -7.58
C ASP A 8 7.40 -10.98 -6.24
N LEU A 9 8.52 -10.77 -5.52
CA LEU A 9 8.60 -9.94 -4.32
C LEU A 9 8.42 -8.44 -4.65
N LEU A 10 9.05 -7.94 -5.71
CA LEU A 10 8.90 -6.54 -6.13
C LEU A 10 7.46 -6.25 -6.58
N ALA A 11 6.84 -7.18 -7.31
CA ALA A 11 5.43 -7.09 -7.68
C ALA A 11 4.53 -7.04 -6.44
N LEU A 12 4.78 -7.93 -5.46
CA LEU A 12 4.04 -7.92 -4.19
C LEU A 12 4.18 -6.58 -3.47
N ALA A 13 5.39 -6.03 -3.38
CA ALA A 13 5.64 -4.76 -2.69
C ALA A 13 4.85 -3.63 -3.36
N HIS A 14 4.90 -3.55 -4.69
CA HIS A 14 4.17 -2.56 -5.48
C HIS A 14 2.65 -2.66 -5.32
N ASP A 15 2.10 -3.88 -5.43
CA ASP A 15 0.65 -4.12 -5.36
C ASP A 15 0.08 -3.79 -3.97
N ARG A 16 0.92 -3.87 -2.92
CA ARG A 16 0.50 -3.76 -1.51
C ARG A 16 0.97 -2.48 -0.80
N GLY A 17 1.98 -1.78 -1.33
CA GLY A 17 2.65 -0.70 -0.63
C GLY A 17 3.24 -1.14 0.72
N CYS A 18 3.74 -2.38 0.79
CA CYS A 18 4.23 -3.01 2.03
C CYS A 18 5.75 -3.16 2.07
N GLU A 19 6.49 -2.30 1.38
CA GLU A 19 7.93 -2.44 1.13
C GLU A 19 8.76 -2.59 2.42
N CYS A 20 8.42 -1.82 3.46
CA CYS A 20 9.15 -1.84 4.73
C CYS A 20 8.95 -3.17 5.48
N ASP A 21 7.70 -3.53 5.73
CA ASP A 21 7.34 -4.75 6.46
C ASP A 21 7.76 -6.01 5.67
N LEU A 22 7.69 -5.96 4.33
CA LEU A 22 8.16 -7.03 3.46
C LEU A 22 9.68 -7.21 3.54
N ALA A 23 10.45 -6.11 3.62
CA ALA A 23 11.89 -6.19 3.77
C ALA A 23 12.29 -6.89 5.08
N GLU A 24 11.66 -6.52 6.20
CA GLU A 24 11.91 -7.14 7.50
C GLU A 24 11.61 -8.64 7.49
N GLU A 25 10.50 -9.04 6.87
CA GLU A 25 10.12 -10.45 6.76
C GLU A 25 11.09 -11.23 5.86
N VAL A 26 11.53 -10.64 4.74
CA VAL A 26 12.53 -11.24 3.86
C VAL A 26 13.86 -11.44 4.59
N ASP A 27 14.34 -10.43 5.31
CA ASP A 27 15.58 -10.52 6.09
C ASP A 27 15.48 -11.64 7.14
N ARG A 28 14.36 -11.72 7.87
CA ARG A 28 14.11 -12.79 8.84
C ARG A 28 14.19 -14.19 8.21
N VAL A 29 13.59 -14.37 7.02
CA VAL A 29 13.63 -15.66 6.32
C VAL A 29 15.06 -15.99 5.88
N LEU A 30 15.78 -15.01 5.34
CA LEU A 30 17.16 -15.17 4.90
C LEU A 30 18.12 -15.47 6.07
N ASP A 31 17.91 -14.88 7.24
CA ASP A 31 18.68 -15.16 8.46
C ASP A 31 18.55 -16.61 8.92
N THR A 32 17.44 -17.28 8.61
CA THR A 32 17.27 -18.73 8.87
C THR A 32 17.94 -19.62 7.81
N GLY A 33 18.57 -19.03 6.79
CA GLY A 33 19.13 -19.73 5.63
C GLY A 33 18.08 -20.24 4.64
N SER A 34 16.82 -19.83 4.82
CA SER A 34 15.71 -20.23 3.96
C SER A 34 15.50 -19.23 2.83
N LEU A 35 14.81 -19.67 1.77
CA LEU A 35 14.41 -18.77 0.69
C LEU A 35 13.00 -18.23 0.93
N PRO A 36 12.74 -16.93 0.64
CA PRO A 36 11.41 -16.36 0.70
C PRO A 36 10.45 -17.09 -0.27
N ASP A 37 9.26 -17.42 0.20
CA ASP A 37 8.15 -17.94 -0.62
C ASP A 37 7.18 -16.80 -0.96
N PRO A 38 7.14 -16.32 -2.22
CA PRO A 38 6.26 -15.23 -2.63
C PRO A 38 4.77 -15.55 -2.45
N VAL A 39 4.37 -16.83 -2.49
CA VAL A 39 2.96 -17.23 -2.30
C VAL A 39 2.57 -17.13 -0.82
N ALA A 40 3.45 -17.56 0.08
CA ALA A 40 3.25 -17.40 1.51
C ALA A 40 3.21 -15.91 1.90
N LEU A 41 4.14 -15.11 1.38
CA LEU A 41 4.20 -13.68 1.64
C LEU A 41 2.96 -12.94 1.14
N ARG A 42 2.44 -13.27 -0.06
CA ARG A 42 1.18 -12.71 -0.57
C ARG A 42 0.00 -12.86 0.39
N ARG A 43 -0.06 -13.96 1.15
CA ARG A 43 -1.12 -14.20 2.14
C ARG A 43 -0.92 -13.41 3.43
N LEU A 44 0.33 -13.08 3.79
CA LEU A 44 0.66 -12.31 4.98
C LEU A 44 0.30 -10.83 4.81
N PHE A 45 0.47 -10.26 3.62
CA PHE A 45 0.24 -8.84 3.34
C PHE A 45 -1.20 -8.52 2.84
N GLY A 46 -2.17 -9.39 3.15
CA GLY A 46 -3.60 -9.14 2.94
C GLY A 46 -4.26 -9.92 1.80
N PRO A 47 -5.59 -9.76 1.61
CA PRO A 47 -6.39 -10.48 0.61
C PRO A 47 -6.07 -10.00 -0.81
N ASP A 48 -6.20 -10.84 -1.84
CA ASP A 48 -5.85 -10.46 -3.23
C ASP A 48 -6.50 -9.12 -3.61
N PRO A 49 -5.79 -8.15 -4.22
CA PRO A 49 -6.42 -6.92 -4.72
C PRO A 49 -7.60 -7.19 -5.65
N ALA A 50 -7.63 -8.33 -6.36
CA ALA A 50 -8.79 -8.75 -7.16
C ALA A 50 -10.04 -9.08 -6.32
N ASP A 51 -9.87 -9.44 -5.05
CA ASP A 51 -10.95 -9.72 -4.11
C ASP A 51 -11.47 -8.45 -3.40
N LEU A 52 -10.78 -7.31 -3.56
CA LEU A 52 -11.17 -6.05 -2.95
C LEU A 52 -12.26 -5.33 -3.77
N PRO A 53 -13.24 -4.68 -3.11
CA PRO A 53 -14.21 -3.86 -3.81
C PRO A 53 -13.52 -2.65 -4.45
N SER A 54 -13.84 -2.38 -5.72
CA SER A 54 -13.38 -1.16 -6.39
C SER A 54 -14.11 0.06 -5.82
N ILE A 55 -13.40 0.87 -5.05
CA ILE A 55 -13.90 2.14 -4.49
C ILE A 55 -13.33 3.28 -5.33
N SER A 56 -14.20 3.98 -6.04
CA SER A 56 -13.86 5.23 -6.74
C SER A 56 -14.32 6.41 -5.90
N VAL A 57 -13.38 7.29 -5.55
CA VAL A 57 -13.71 8.61 -4.98
C VAL A 57 -13.71 9.59 -6.14
N LEU A 58 -14.86 10.21 -6.40
CA LEU A 58 -14.95 11.28 -7.37
C LEU A 58 -14.13 12.47 -6.85
N PRO A 59 -13.10 12.93 -7.57
CA PRO A 59 -12.40 14.14 -7.19
C PRO A 59 -13.39 15.30 -7.27
N VAL A 60 -13.51 16.06 -6.18
CA VAL A 60 -14.25 17.31 -6.17
C VAL A 60 -13.42 18.39 -6.89
N ALA A 61 -14.08 19.41 -7.43
CA ALA A 61 -13.39 20.56 -8.00
C ALA A 61 -12.46 21.22 -6.97
N LEU A 62 -11.27 21.65 -7.39
CA LEU A 62 -10.25 22.20 -6.50
C LEU A 62 -10.71 23.48 -5.78
N ASP A 63 -11.61 24.25 -6.40
CA ASP A 63 -12.22 25.46 -5.82
C ASP A 63 -13.12 25.17 -4.61
N SER A 64 -13.54 23.92 -4.39
CA SER A 64 -14.29 23.52 -3.20
C SER A 64 -13.49 23.68 -1.91
N TYR A 65 -12.15 23.63 -1.97
CA TYR A 65 -11.29 23.91 -0.82
C TYR A 65 -11.37 25.38 -0.40
N ASP A 66 -11.56 26.31 -1.35
CA ASP A 66 -11.67 27.75 -1.06
C ASP A 66 -12.90 28.04 -0.19
N ALA A 67 -14.01 27.33 -0.42
CA ALA A 67 -15.21 27.44 0.41
C ALA A 67 -14.98 26.94 1.84
N LEU A 68 -14.19 25.88 2.04
CA LEU A 68 -13.83 25.36 3.36
C LEU A 68 -12.94 26.35 4.13
N VAL A 69 -11.96 26.94 3.46
CA VAL A 69 -11.07 27.96 4.05
C VAL A 69 -11.85 29.22 4.38
N ALA A 70 -12.69 29.69 3.46
CA ALA A 70 -13.53 30.86 3.69
C ALA A 70 -14.46 30.65 4.90
N ASN A 71 -15.09 29.47 5.03
CA ASN A 71 -15.95 29.16 6.18
C ASN A 71 -15.16 29.17 7.51
N ALA A 72 -13.96 28.57 7.53
CA ALA A 72 -13.10 28.59 8.72
C ALA A 72 -12.66 30.01 9.12
N CYS A 73 -12.40 30.89 8.14
CA CYS A 73 -12.09 32.29 8.41
C CYS A 73 -13.29 33.10 8.93
N VAL A 74 -14.51 32.79 8.49
CA VAL A 74 -15.74 33.45 8.96
C VAL A 74 -16.04 33.07 10.42
N GLU A 75 -15.83 31.81 10.80
CA GLU A 75 -16.00 31.36 12.20
C GLU A 75 -14.92 31.94 13.13
N ALA A 76 -13.70 32.18 12.63
CA ALA A 76 -12.63 32.78 13.43
C ALA A 76 -12.83 34.28 13.72
N PHE A 77 -13.75 34.93 13.01
CA PHE A 77 -14.07 36.36 13.14
C PHE A 77 -15.49 36.63 13.67
N ALA A 78 -16.24 35.57 14.02
CA ALA A 78 -17.52 35.64 14.73
C ALA A 78 -17.32 35.45 16.25
#